data_AF-A0A0K2UX15-F1
#
_entry.id   AF-A0A0K2UX15-F1
#
_cell.length_a   1.000
_cell.length_b   1.000
_cell.length_c   1.000
_cell.angle_alpha   90.00
_cell.angle_beta   90.00
_cell.angle_gamma   90.00
#
_symmetry.space_group_name_H-M   'P 1'
#
loop_
_entity.id
_entity.type
_entity.pdbx_description
1 polymer ?
#
loop_
_entity_poly.entity_id
_entity_poly.type
_entity_poly.pdbx_seq_one_letter_code
_entity_poly.pdbx_strand_id
1 'polypeptide(L)'
;PDIDDLKTSSDVIVNEGDDAHLLCKANGHPKPEIVWLREDKKTFTIHDPHRNATKRHKVSRYTGESLIMRNVQRHQMGAYLCIASNEVPPAVSKRIILNVNC
;
A
#
# COMPACT_ATOMS: atom_id res chain seq x y z
N PRO A 1 4.08 5.72 -16.99
CA PRO A 1 2.86 5.58 -16.17
C PRO A 1 2.67 6.86 -15.35
N ASP A 2 1.45 7.16 -14.90
CA ASP A 2 1.13 8.39 -14.16
C ASP A 2 0.17 8.08 -12.99
N ILE A 3 0.45 8.61 -11.79
CA ILE A 3 -0.37 8.35 -10.59
C ILE A 3 -1.49 9.37 -10.53
N ASP A 4 -2.72 8.90 -10.42
CA ASP A 4 -3.90 9.75 -10.22
C ASP A 4 -3.96 10.15 -8.75
N ASP A 5 -3.42 11.33 -8.44
CA ASP A 5 -3.34 11.85 -7.08
C ASP A 5 -4.70 12.09 -6.42
N LEU A 6 -5.74 12.35 -7.22
CA LEU A 6 -7.11 12.57 -6.72
C LEU A 6 -7.79 11.27 -6.30
N LYS A 7 -7.36 10.13 -6.87
CA LYS A 7 -7.90 8.79 -6.56
C LYS A 7 -6.98 7.95 -5.69
N THR A 8 -5.80 8.45 -5.38
CA THR A 8 -4.79 7.77 -4.55
C THR A 8 -4.81 8.38 -3.16
N SER A 9 -4.75 7.54 -2.12
CA SER A 9 -4.71 7.99 -0.73
C SER A 9 -3.60 9.03 -0.49
N SER A 10 -3.91 10.02 0.33
CA SER A 10 -2.92 10.85 1.03
C SER A 10 -2.39 10.11 2.26
N ASP A 11 -1.70 10.82 3.15
CA ASP A 11 -1.38 10.32 4.48
C ASP A 11 -2.65 9.89 5.24
N VAL A 12 -2.54 8.78 5.96
CA VAL A 12 -3.65 8.11 6.65
C VAL A 12 -3.35 8.04 8.14
N ILE A 13 -4.34 8.39 8.95
CA ILE A 13 -4.31 8.29 10.41
C ILE A 13 -5.46 7.37 10.83
N VAL A 14 -5.16 6.34 11.59
CA VAL A 14 -6.12 5.33 12.11
C VAL A 14 -5.84 5.08 13.59
N ASN A 15 -6.78 4.54 14.37
CA ASN A 15 -6.47 4.14 15.74
C ASN A 15 -5.91 2.71 15.77
N GLU A 16 -5.13 2.40 16.81
CA GLU A 16 -4.65 1.04 17.06
C GLU A 16 -5.85 0.10 17.23
N GLY A 17 -5.84 -1.00 16.47
CA GLY A 17 -6.97 -1.94 16.41
C GLY A 17 -7.94 -1.72 15.25
N ASP A 18 -7.93 -0.56 14.59
CA ASP A 18 -8.77 -0.28 13.43
C ASP A 18 -8.16 -0.84 12.12
N ASP A 19 -8.94 -0.81 11.05
CA ASP A 19 -8.51 -1.21 9.71
C ASP A 19 -7.97 0.00 8.92
N ALA A 20 -6.79 -0.15 8.32
CA ALA A 20 -6.22 0.83 7.41
C ALA A 20 -6.37 0.40 5.95
N HIS A 21 -6.81 1.34 5.12
CA HIS A 21 -7.01 1.16 3.69
C HIS A 21 -6.17 2.17 2.92
N LEU A 22 -5.13 1.70 2.23
CA LEU A 22 -4.31 2.51 1.34
C LEU A 22 -4.68 2.19 -0.11
N LEU A 23 -5.12 3.19 -0.86
CA LEU A 23 -5.51 3.06 -2.25
C LEU A 23 -4.52 3.77 -3.15
N CYS A 24 -4.19 3.16 -4.28
CA CYS A 24 -3.39 3.78 -5.31
C CYS A 24 -3.92 3.45 -6.70
N LYS A 25 -4.06 4.50 -7.50
CA LYS A 25 -4.55 4.44 -8.87
C LYS A 25 -3.52 5.09 -9.78
N ALA A 26 -3.19 4.40 -10.87
CA ALA A 26 -2.33 4.95 -11.89
C ALA A 26 -2.91 4.64 -13.27
N ASN A 27 -2.66 5.56 -14.20
CA ASN A 27 -3.01 5.45 -15.60
C ASN A 27 -1.74 5.21 -16.42
N GLY A 28 -1.90 4.63 -17.61
CA GLY A 28 -0.79 4.38 -18.52
C GLY A 28 -1.13 3.33 -19.56
N HIS A 29 -0.35 3.32 -20.64
CA HIS A 29 -0.45 2.32 -21.70
C HIS A 29 0.94 1.71 -21.95
N PRO A 30 1.12 0.40 -21.74
CA PRO A 30 0.19 -0.58 -21.17
C PRO A 30 -0.27 -0.21 -19.74
N LYS A 31 -1.40 -0.80 -19.27
CA LYS A 31 -1.94 -0.53 -17.93
C LYS A 31 -0.87 -0.85 -16.88
N PRO A 32 -0.54 0.08 -15.97
CA PRO A 32 0.47 -0.17 -14.95
C PRO A 32 -0.02 -1.16 -13.89
N GLU A 33 0.90 -1.99 -13.42
CA GLU A 33 0.75 -2.78 -12.20
C GLU A 33 1.14 -1.93 -10.99
N ILE A 34 0.36 -2.03 -9.91
CA ILE A 34 0.62 -1.36 -8.64
C ILE A 34 1.27 -2.33 -7.66
N VAL A 35 2.39 -1.89 -7.10
CA VAL A 35 3.14 -2.61 -6.07
C VAL A 35 3.33 -1.73 -4.84
N TRP A 36 3.07 -2.30 -3.67
CA TRP A 36 3.27 -1.68 -2.37
C TRP A 36 4.53 -2.21 -1.68
N LEU A 37 5.33 -1.28 -1.17
CA LEU A 37 6.51 -1.54 -0.34
C LEU A 37 6.51 -0.61 0.87
N ARG A 38 7.19 -1.01 1.96
CA ARG A 38 7.59 -0.06 2.99
C ARG A 38 8.88 0.63 2.59
N GLU A 39 8.95 1.93 2.82
CA GLU A 39 10.14 2.75 2.54
C GLU A 39 11.36 2.27 3.36
N ASP A 40 11.13 1.82 4.60
CA ASP A 40 12.17 1.29 5.50
C ASP A 40 12.62 -0.15 5.18
N LYS A 41 12.12 -0.73 4.08
CA LYS A 41 12.39 -2.11 3.63
C LYS A 41 12.00 -3.20 4.64
N LYS A 42 11.27 -2.85 5.71
CA LYS A 42 10.71 -3.85 6.63
C LYS A 42 9.51 -4.53 6.01
N THR A 43 9.16 -5.66 6.59
CA THR A 43 7.93 -6.37 6.24
C THR A 43 6.72 -5.74 6.92
N PHE A 44 5.56 -5.89 6.32
CA PHE A 44 4.28 -5.45 6.84
C PHE A 44 3.27 -6.59 6.80
N THR A 45 2.23 -6.46 7.62
CA THR A 45 1.20 -7.47 7.75
C THR A 45 -0.01 -7.09 6.93
N ILE A 46 -0.43 -7.98 6.04
CA ILE A 46 -1.60 -7.81 5.18
C ILE A 46 -2.64 -8.90 5.42
N HIS A 47 -3.86 -8.61 4.99
CA HIS A 47 -4.93 -9.60 4.86
C HIS A 47 -5.22 -9.75 3.37
N ASP A 48 -4.64 -10.78 2.74
CA ASP A 48 -4.76 -11.01 1.30
C ASP A 48 -6.00 -11.89 1.00
N PRO A 49 -7.04 -11.36 0.34
CA PRO A 49 -8.23 -12.13 -0.03
C PRO A 49 -7.91 -13.29 -0.97
N HIS A 50 -6.87 -13.18 -1.80
CA HIS A 50 -6.51 -14.18 -2.80
C HIS A 50 -5.74 -15.37 -2.22
N ARG A 51 -5.24 -15.26 -1.00
CA ARG A 51 -4.57 -16.36 -0.29
C ARG A 51 -5.50 -16.94 0.76
N ASN A 52 -5.60 -16.24 1.88
CA ASN A 52 -6.47 -16.62 2.99
C ASN A 52 -6.77 -15.35 3.79
N ALA A 53 -7.99 -14.85 3.64
CA ALA A 53 -8.44 -13.58 4.22
C ALA A 53 -8.45 -13.56 5.76
N THR A 54 -8.44 -14.73 6.41
CA THR A 54 -8.47 -14.83 7.88
C THR A 54 -7.07 -14.84 8.50
N LYS A 55 -6.02 -15.12 7.70
CA LYS A 55 -4.65 -15.20 8.19
C LYS A 55 -3.89 -13.91 7.89
N ARG A 56 -3.15 -13.44 8.88
CA ARG A 56 -2.15 -12.37 8.74
C ARG A 56 -0.95 -12.89 7.95
N HIS A 57 -0.61 -12.23 6.84
CA HIS A 57 0.58 -12.54 6.06
C HIS A 57 1.62 -11.45 6.23
N LYS A 58 2.83 -11.82 6.64
CA LYS A 58 3.97 -10.89 6.73
C LYS A 58 4.70 -10.89 5.39
N VAL A 59 4.66 -9.76 4.68
CA VAL A 59 5.21 -9.62 3.33
C VAL A 59 6.15 -8.41 3.25
N SER A 60 7.14 -8.46 2.37
CA SER A 60 7.97 -7.30 2.01
C SER A 60 7.40 -6.52 0.82
N ARG A 61 6.52 -7.17 0.04
CA ARG A 61 5.93 -6.66 -1.20
C ARG A 61 4.51 -7.17 -1.35
N TYR A 62 3.60 -6.30 -1.77
CA TYR A 62 2.23 -6.65 -2.12
C TYR A 62 1.84 -6.04 -3.46
N THR A 63 1.14 -6.80 -4.29
CA THR A 63 0.65 -6.36 -5.60
C THR A 63 -0.85 -6.13 -5.52
N GLY A 64 -1.32 -4.95 -5.95
CA GLY A 64 -2.72 -4.59 -5.97
C GLY A 64 -2.95 -3.10 -5.78
N GLU A 65 -4.05 -2.57 -6.34
CA GLU A 65 -4.39 -1.14 -6.22
C GLU A 65 -4.76 -0.76 -4.77
N SER A 66 -5.31 -1.70 -3.98
CA SER A 66 -5.72 -1.48 -2.59
C SER A 66 -4.93 -2.36 -1.63
N LEU A 67 -4.20 -1.73 -0.70
CA LEU A 67 -3.54 -2.40 0.42
C LEU A 67 -4.42 -2.28 1.67
N ILE A 68 -4.95 -3.42 2.13
CA ILE A 68 -5.82 -3.51 3.30
C ILE A 68 -5.05 -4.16 4.45
N MET A 69 -4.94 -3.42 5.56
CA MET A 69 -4.32 -3.88 6.80
C MET A 69 -5.37 -3.85 7.90
N ARG A 70 -5.84 -5.02 8.33
CA ARG A 70 -6.83 -5.12 9.41
C ARG A 70 -6.19 -5.14 10.78
N ASN A 71 -6.85 -4.53 11.75
CA ASN A 71 -6.40 -4.46 13.14
C ASN A 71 -4.92 -4.03 13.21
N VAL A 72 -4.68 -2.81 12.72
CA VAL A 72 -3.35 -2.22 12.64
C VAL A 72 -2.76 -1.98 14.02
N GLN A 73 -1.46 -2.18 14.11
CA GLN A 73 -0.68 -1.99 15.34
C GLN A 73 0.36 -0.90 15.12
N ARG A 74 0.81 -0.24 16.20
CA ARG A 74 1.80 0.85 16.10
C ARG A 74 3.09 0.47 15.37
N HIS A 75 3.52 -0.80 15.43
CA HIS A 75 4.70 -1.26 14.70
C HIS A 75 4.53 -1.29 13.16
N GLN A 76 3.30 -1.12 12.66
CA GLN A 76 2.98 -0.99 11.23
C GLN A 76 3.01 0.46 10.74
N MET A 77 3.17 1.44 11.62
CA MET A 77 3.43 2.82 11.22
C MET A 77 4.64 2.94 10.31
N GLY A 78 4.61 3.97 9.47
CA GLY A 78 5.72 4.35 8.61
C GLY A 78 5.25 4.78 7.24
N ALA A 79 6.23 5.04 6.37
CA ALA A 79 5.98 5.40 5.00
C ALA A 79 5.86 4.15 4.11
N TYR A 80 4.80 4.12 3.33
CA TYR A 80 4.50 3.14 2.31
C TYR A 80 4.66 3.79 0.94
N LEU A 81 5.23 3.05 0.00
CA LEU A 81 5.38 3.46 -1.39
C LEU A 81 4.41 2.66 -2.24
N CYS A 82 3.52 3.37 -2.93
CA CYS A 82 2.85 2.81 -4.11
C CYS A 82 3.76 3.04 -5.31
N ILE A 83 4.07 1.99 -6.06
CA ILE A 83 4.89 2.04 -7.27
C ILE A 83 4.03 1.56 -8.43
N ALA A 84 3.89 2.39 -9.46
CA ALA A 84 3.21 2.06 -10.70
C ALA A 84 4.23 1.81 -11.81
N SER A 85 4.23 0.59 -12.36
CA SER A 85 5.15 0.18 -13.42
C SER A 85 4.38 -0.55 -14.53
N ASN A 86 4.73 -0.26 -15.78
CA ASN A 86 4.20 -0.94 -16.96
C ASN A 86 5.33 -1.48 -17.87
N GLU A 87 6.46 -1.86 -17.26
CA GLU A 87 7.68 -2.34 -17.93
C GLU A 87 8.35 -1.32 -18.88
N VAL A 88 7.82 -0.10 -18.96
CA VAL A 88 8.41 1.03 -19.68
C VAL A 88 8.95 2.05 -18.68
N PRO A 89 10.27 2.29 -18.63
CA PRO A 89 10.86 3.25 -17.72
C PRO A 89 10.44 4.71 -18.03
N PRO A 90 10.37 5.60 -17.02
CA PRO A 90 10.52 5.30 -15.60
C PRO A 90 9.22 4.77 -14.96
N ALA A 91 9.37 3.93 -13.93
CA ALA A 91 8.29 3.69 -12.99
C ALA A 91 8.07 4.95 -12.14
N VAL A 92 6.82 5.21 -11.77
CA VAL A 92 6.45 6.34 -10.91
C VAL A 92 6.02 5.83 -9.54
N SER A 93 6.21 6.62 -8.50
CA SER A 93 5.83 6.24 -7.15
C SER A 93 5.23 7.39 -6.35
N LYS A 94 4.36 7.05 -5.41
CA LYS A 94 3.81 7.97 -4.42
C LYS A 94 4.07 7.43 -3.02
N ARG A 95 4.47 8.34 -2.13
CA ARG A 95 4.72 8.06 -0.72
C ARG A 95 3.50 8.42 0.11
N ILE A 96 3.08 7.49 0.98
CA ILE A 96 1.93 7.62 1.86
C ILE A 96 2.36 7.26 3.28
N ILE A 97 2.16 8.17 4.24
CA ILE A 97 2.46 7.93 5.65
C ILE A 97 1.25 7.30 6.33
N LEU A 98 1.45 6.15 6.98
CA LEU A 98 0.49 5.57 7.91
C LEU A 98 0.88 5.94 9.35
N ASN A 99 0.00 6.66 10.04
CA ASN A 99 0.09 6.93 11.46
C ASN A 99 -1.00 6.18 12.23
N VAL A 100 -0.68 5.67 13.43
CA VAL A 100 -1.58 4.86 14.25
C VAL A 100 -1.74 5.49 15.65
N ASN A 101 -2.89 6.10 15.93
CA ASN A 101 -3.18 6.72 17.22
C ASN A 101 -3.41 5.68 18.32
N CYS A 102 -3.18 6.08 19.57
CA CYS A 102 -3.50 5.31 20.77
C CYS A 102 -4.86 5.68 21.36
#